data_AF-A0A7J9RLG3-F1
#
_entry.id   AF-A0A7J9RLG3-F1
#
_cell.length_a   1.000
_cell.length_b   1.000
_cell.length_c   1.000
_cell.angle_alpha   90.00
_cell.angle_beta   90.00
_cell.angle_gamma   90.00
#
_symmetry.space_group_name_H-M   'P 1'
#
loop_
_entity.id
_entity.type
_entity.pdbx_description
1 polymer ?
#
loop_
_entity_poly.entity_id
_entity_poly.type
_entity_poly.pdbx_seq_one_letter_code
_entity_poly.pdbx_strand_id
1 'polypeptide(L)'
;MMKRADIRIIGKAQMAGFRTFIKNIADSLTVTGFAENQGDGSVKVVCEGEEDAIEGLIKSVKQSSPSFVRVKEVNVGYEEYKGEFRAFERRGADVPGEEGTSESEMVSLMRSFDKKGEVMIGILSSMNETMGSMNETLKSVKQDTSQMLEKQDMMLEKQDIMIDKQDMMLGKQDETIGAIVEVSEKIDGGKDEIVTEMGALRGDLKSYMENKFARIEYEIGGIKAKIGMV
;
A
#
# COMPACT_ATOMS: atom_id res chain seq x y z
N MET A 1 7.45 52.57 29.76
CA MET A 1 6.43 53.34 30.54
C MET A 1 5.07 53.18 29.87
N MET A 2 3.96 53.28 30.61
CA MET A 2 2.62 53.26 30.00
C MET A 2 2.34 54.57 29.28
N LYS A 3 1.90 54.51 28.02
CA LYS A 3 1.57 55.67 27.19
C LYS A 3 0.27 55.45 26.45
N ARG A 4 -0.31 56.56 25.97
CA ARG A 4 -1.37 56.57 24.97
C ARG A 4 -0.78 57.05 23.64
N ALA A 5 -1.20 56.49 22.53
CA ALA A 5 -0.84 56.96 21.20
C ALA A 5 -2.08 57.18 20.35
N ASP A 6 -2.13 58.33 19.66
CA ASP A 6 -3.07 58.62 18.57
C ASP A 6 -2.31 58.51 17.25
N ILE A 7 -2.65 57.49 16.47
CA ILE A 7 -1.98 57.10 15.24
C ILE A 7 -2.94 57.31 14.09
N ARG A 8 -2.53 58.10 13.08
CA ARG A 8 -3.27 58.30 11.84
C ARG A 8 -2.53 57.67 10.67
N ILE A 9 -3.14 56.68 10.05
CA ILE A 9 -2.60 55.92 8.92
C ILE A 9 -3.27 56.42 7.65
N ILE A 10 -2.47 57.03 6.75
CA ILE A 10 -2.94 57.61 5.50
C ILE A 10 -2.54 56.68 4.35
N GLY A 11 -3.49 56.33 3.47
CA GLY A 11 -3.24 55.46 2.32
C GLY A 11 -4.49 54.76 1.80
N LYS A 12 -4.32 53.72 0.96
CA LYS A 12 -5.41 52.77 0.66
C LYS A 12 -5.51 51.77 1.81
N ALA A 13 -6.01 52.24 2.95
CA ALA A 13 -5.97 51.51 4.22
C ALA A 13 -7.36 51.15 4.78
N GLN A 14 -8.44 51.49 4.08
CA GLN A 14 -9.82 51.26 4.54
C GLN A 14 -10.48 49.98 4.03
N MET A 15 -9.77 49.20 3.20
CA MET A 15 -10.31 47.97 2.64
C MET A 15 -10.57 46.93 3.74
N ALA A 16 -11.55 46.06 3.52
CA ALA A 16 -11.99 45.06 4.49
C ALA A 16 -10.80 44.25 5.04
N GLY A 17 -10.73 44.17 6.37
CA GLY A 17 -9.74 43.36 7.09
C GLY A 17 -8.55 44.11 7.69
N PHE A 18 -8.27 45.38 7.32
CA PHE A 18 -7.11 46.09 7.88
C PHE A 18 -7.23 46.41 9.37
N ARG A 19 -8.43 46.79 9.85
CA ARG A 19 -8.67 46.99 11.30
C ARG A 19 -8.61 45.67 12.07
N THR A 20 -8.99 44.55 11.45
CA THR A 20 -8.84 43.20 12.04
C THR A 20 -7.37 42.85 12.18
N PHE A 21 -6.56 43.17 11.17
CA PHE A 21 -5.11 43.02 11.23
C PHE A 21 -4.49 43.86 12.36
N ILE A 22 -4.85 45.15 12.49
CA ILE A 22 -4.38 46.02 13.58
C ILE A 22 -4.80 45.46 14.94
N LYS A 23 -6.06 45.01 15.09
CA LYS A 23 -6.55 44.41 16.33
C LYS A 23 -5.74 43.17 16.71
N ASN A 24 -5.49 42.25 15.77
CA ASN A 24 -4.75 41.02 16.06
C ASN A 24 -3.33 41.32 16.55
N ILE A 25 -2.67 42.32 15.96
CA ILE A 25 -1.34 42.75 16.43
C ILE A 25 -1.46 43.38 17.82
N ALA A 26 -2.43 44.27 18.03
CA ALA A 26 -2.61 44.93 19.33
C ALA A 26 -2.89 43.91 20.45
N ASP A 27 -3.74 42.91 20.19
CA ASP A 27 -3.99 41.81 21.12
C ASP A 27 -2.70 41.03 21.43
N SER A 28 -1.89 40.72 20.40
CA SER A 28 -0.62 39.99 20.59
C SER A 28 0.43 40.77 21.39
N LEU A 29 0.34 42.10 21.38
CA LEU A 29 1.24 43.00 22.10
C LEU A 29 0.63 43.50 23.42
N THR A 30 -0.54 42.98 23.82
CA THR A 30 -1.26 43.40 25.03
C THR A 30 -1.56 44.91 25.05
N VAL A 31 -1.80 45.48 23.86
CA VAL A 31 -2.16 46.88 23.66
C VAL A 31 -3.68 47.00 23.58
N THR A 32 -4.25 47.92 24.35
CA THR A 32 -5.71 48.18 24.38
C THR A 32 -6.04 49.43 23.56
N GLY A 33 -7.28 49.62 23.11
CA GLY A 33 -7.61 50.77 22.27
C GLY A 33 -8.70 50.53 21.24
N PHE A 34 -8.65 51.27 20.15
CA PHE A 34 -9.48 51.00 18.99
C PHE A 34 -8.85 51.43 17.66
N ALA A 35 -9.36 50.84 16.58
CA ALA A 35 -9.10 51.29 15.21
C ALA A 35 -10.41 51.67 14.49
N GLU A 36 -10.42 52.80 13.79
CA GLU A 36 -11.60 53.41 13.17
C GLU A 36 -11.26 54.00 11.78
N ASN A 37 -12.12 53.74 10.79
CA ASN A 37 -12.01 54.37 9.48
C ASN A 37 -12.54 55.81 9.54
N GLN A 38 -11.80 56.75 8.98
CA GLN A 38 -12.19 58.16 8.90
C GLN A 38 -12.83 58.48 7.53
N GLY A 39 -13.71 59.47 7.45
CA GLY A 39 -14.40 59.79 6.18
C GLY A 39 -13.49 60.23 5.01
N ASP A 40 -12.22 60.53 5.29
CA ASP A 40 -11.22 61.01 4.32
C ASP A 40 -10.35 59.90 3.69
N GLY A 41 -10.64 58.63 3.99
CA GLY A 41 -9.82 57.51 3.50
C GLY A 41 -8.71 57.06 4.46
N SER A 42 -8.50 57.75 5.59
CA SER A 42 -7.49 57.38 6.59
C SER A 42 -8.03 56.42 7.67
N VAL A 43 -7.14 55.79 8.42
CA VAL A 43 -7.50 54.97 9.59
C VAL A 43 -6.91 55.61 10.83
N LYS A 44 -7.77 55.89 11.81
CA LYS A 44 -7.39 56.37 13.13
C LYS A 44 -7.24 55.19 14.08
N VAL A 45 -6.14 55.12 14.80
CA VAL A 45 -5.89 54.12 15.83
C VAL A 45 -5.54 54.87 17.11
N VAL A 46 -6.34 54.67 18.16
CA VAL A 46 -6.02 55.18 19.50
C VAL A 46 -5.71 53.98 20.37
N CYS A 47 -4.52 53.94 20.96
CA CYS A 47 -4.11 52.80 21.76
C CYS A 47 -3.37 53.18 23.03
N GLU A 48 -3.43 52.29 24.02
CA GLU A 48 -2.82 52.43 25.34
C GLU A 48 -2.12 51.13 25.74
N GLY A 49 -0.90 51.26 26.26
CA GLY A 49 -0.05 50.13 26.64
C GLY A 49 1.36 50.57 26.97
N GLU A 50 2.27 49.61 27.11
CA GLU A 50 3.70 49.91 27.27
C GLU A 50 4.25 50.54 25.99
N GLU A 51 5.12 51.54 26.14
CA GLU A 51 5.75 52.25 25.03
C GLU A 51 6.38 51.31 23.99
N ASP A 52 7.12 50.29 24.43
CA ASP A 52 7.74 49.30 23.54
C ASP A 52 6.69 48.48 22.75
N ALA A 53 5.54 48.19 23.37
CA ALA A 53 4.44 47.47 22.75
C ALA A 53 3.71 48.34 21.71
N ILE A 54 3.54 49.63 22.00
CA ILE A 54 2.96 50.61 21.06
C ILE A 54 3.89 50.80 19.86
N GLU A 55 5.20 50.92 20.09
CA GLU A 55 6.18 50.99 19.00
C GLU A 55 6.18 49.72 18.15
N GLY A 56 6.08 48.55 18.79
CA GLY A 56 5.91 47.27 18.13
C GLY A 56 4.68 47.21 17.23
N LEU A 57 3.54 47.75 17.69
CA LEU A 57 2.31 47.85 16.91
C LEU A 57 2.52 48.75 15.68
N ILE A 58 3.08 49.94 15.86
CA ILE A 58 3.35 50.90 14.77
C ILE A 58 4.28 50.29 13.72
N LYS A 59 5.34 49.61 14.16
CA LYS A 59 6.31 48.97 13.27
C LYS A 59 5.67 47.83 12.47
N SER A 60 4.90 46.97 13.14
CA SER A 60 4.17 45.86 12.52
C SER A 60 3.17 46.36 11.48
N VAL A 61 2.46 47.46 11.77
CA VAL A 61 1.55 48.09 10.81
C VAL A 61 2.30 48.61 9.58
N LYS A 62 3.49 49.20 9.74
CA LYS A 62 4.30 49.68 8.61
C LYS A 62 4.91 48.54 7.78
N GLN A 63 5.36 47.45 8.42
CA GLN A 63 6.15 46.41 7.77
C GLN A 63 5.33 45.22 7.25
N SER A 64 4.24 44.88 7.95
CA SER A 64 3.46 43.65 7.71
C SER A 64 2.05 43.94 7.21
N SER A 65 1.81 45.13 6.67
CA SER A 65 0.52 45.47 6.05
C SER A 65 0.16 44.43 4.97
N PRO A 66 -1.10 43.92 4.96
CA PRO A 66 -1.55 42.98 3.94
C PRO A 66 -1.34 43.51 2.51
N SER A 67 -1.17 42.62 1.53
CA SER A 67 -0.87 42.97 0.12
C SER A 67 -1.90 43.90 -0.54
N PHE A 68 -3.13 43.92 -0.03
CA PHE A 68 -4.23 44.78 -0.48
C PHE A 68 -4.26 46.15 0.22
N VAL A 69 -3.39 46.41 1.19
CA VAL A 69 -3.27 47.68 1.91
C VAL A 69 -2.00 48.40 1.48
N ARG A 70 -2.14 49.68 1.11
CA ARG A 70 -0.98 50.53 0.77
C ARG A 70 -0.92 51.72 1.70
N VAL A 71 -0.12 51.60 2.75
CA VAL A 71 0.20 52.69 3.69
C VAL A 71 1.13 53.68 2.99
N LYS A 72 0.73 54.95 2.93
CA LYS A 72 1.56 56.05 2.42
C LYS A 72 2.31 56.74 3.56
N GLU A 73 1.61 57.00 4.65
CA GLU A 73 2.12 57.80 5.77
C GLU A 73 1.49 57.32 7.08
N VAL A 74 2.24 57.41 8.19
CA VAL A 74 1.76 57.09 9.53
C VAL A 74 2.22 58.20 10.46
N ASN A 75 1.26 58.99 10.94
CA ASN A 75 1.47 60.07 11.91
C ASN A 75 1.14 59.56 13.31
N VAL A 76 2.02 59.82 14.27
CA VAL A 76 1.90 59.31 15.64
C VAL A 76 2.03 60.48 16.61
N GLY A 77 1.03 60.67 17.48
CA GLY A 77 1.09 61.55 18.63
C GLY A 77 1.05 60.73 19.91
N TYR A 78 1.96 61.01 20.85
CA TYR A 78 1.95 60.37 22.17
C TYR A 78 1.29 61.27 23.21
N GLU A 79 0.49 60.67 24.07
CA GLU A 79 -0.21 61.29 25.19
C GLU A 79 0.05 60.52 26.49
N GLU A 80 -0.31 61.12 27.63
CA GLU A 80 -0.33 60.43 28.91
C GLU A 80 -1.38 59.31 28.92
N TYR A 81 -1.03 58.20 29.59
CA TYR A 81 -1.91 57.04 29.74
C TYR A 81 -3.16 57.39 30.56
N LYS A 82 -4.35 57.09 30.02
CA LYS A 82 -5.64 57.39 30.67
C LYS A 82 -6.34 56.13 31.21
N GLY A 83 -5.95 54.93 30.79
CA GLY A 83 -6.55 53.66 31.23
C GLY A 83 -8.01 53.52 30.79
N GLU A 84 -8.34 54.05 29.61
CA GLU A 84 -9.71 54.16 29.10
C GLU A 84 -10.22 52.84 28.50
N PHE A 85 -9.31 51.99 28.04
CA PHE A 85 -9.64 50.80 27.26
C PHE A 85 -9.31 49.51 28.03
N ARG A 86 -10.25 48.55 28.01
CA ARG A 86 -10.04 47.21 28.59
C ARG A 86 -9.62 46.16 27.57
N ALA A 87 -9.85 46.44 26.30
CA ALA A 87 -9.54 45.56 25.16
C ALA A 87 -9.28 46.43 23.93
N PHE A 88 -8.78 45.81 22.85
CA PHE A 88 -8.68 46.48 21.56
C PHE A 88 -9.92 46.22 20.70
N GLU A 89 -10.60 47.29 20.29
CA GLU A 89 -11.87 47.21 19.57
C GLU A 89 -11.78 47.74 18.14
N ARG A 90 -12.70 47.30 17.28
CA ARG A 90 -12.88 47.88 15.94
C ARG A 90 -14.09 48.81 16.01
N ARG A 91 -13.91 50.09 15.69
CA ARG A 91 -14.99 51.08 15.64
C ARG A 91 -15.34 51.41 14.18
N GLY A 92 -16.64 51.48 13.88
CA GLY A 92 -17.18 51.72 12.54
C GLY A 92 -17.24 50.48 11.61
N ALA A 93 -17.93 50.60 10.48
CA ALA A 93 -18.10 49.54 9.46
C ALA A 93 -16.94 49.51 8.44
N ASP A 94 -16.62 48.34 7.88
CA ASP A 94 -15.54 48.05 6.88
C ASP A 94 -15.84 48.54 5.46
N VAL A 95 -16.97 49.21 5.26
CA VAL A 95 -17.45 49.66 3.95
C VAL A 95 -17.81 51.15 4.04
N PRO A 96 -17.36 52.01 3.10
CA PRO A 96 -17.90 53.35 2.96
C PRO A 96 -19.39 53.23 2.62
N GLY A 97 -20.25 53.70 3.50
CA GLY A 97 -21.69 53.82 3.21
C GLY A 97 -21.90 54.93 2.20
N GLU A 98 -22.22 54.57 0.97
CA GLU A 98 -23.26 55.32 0.25
C GLU A 98 -24.60 54.78 0.75
N GLU A 99 -25.49 55.70 1.11
CA GLU A 99 -26.79 55.43 1.69
C GLU A 99 -27.59 54.43 0.84
N GLY A 100 -27.91 53.27 1.39
CA GLY A 100 -28.88 52.34 0.83
C GLY A 100 -28.42 50.88 0.73
N THR A 101 -28.83 50.08 1.72
CA THR A 101 -29.20 48.65 1.57
C THR A 101 -28.19 47.59 1.08
N SER A 102 -26.92 47.89 0.79
CA SER A 102 -25.96 46.87 0.28
C SER A 102 -25.07 46.17 1.33
N GLU A 103 -24.94 46.71 2.56
CA GLU A 103 -24.04 46.14 3.59
C GLU A 103 -24.48 44.77 4.11
N SER A 104 -25.79 44.57 4.31
CA SER A 104 -26.34 43.26 4.69
C SER A 104 -26.08 42.23 3.60
N GLU A 105 -26.16 42.63 2.33
CA GLU A 105 -25.94 41.74 1.19
C GLU A 105 -24.48 41.34 1.08
N MET A 106 -23.53 42.27 1.26
CA MET A 106 -22.10 41.96 1.19
C MET A 106 -21.61 41.16 2.40
N VAL A 107 -22.11 41.43 3.62
CA VAL A 107 -21.83 40.62 4.82
C VAL A 107 -22.45 39.24 4.71
N SER A 108 -23.67 39.15 4.16
CA SER A 108 -24.31 37.87 3.85
C SER A 108 -23.51 37.10 2.79
N LEU A 109 -23.01 37.78 1.76
CA LEU A 109 -22.18 37.21 0.71
C LEU A 109 -20.87 36.68 1.29
N MET A 110 -20.18 37.44 2.14
CA MET A 110 -18.93 37.03 2.78
C MET A 110 -19.12 35.83 3.72
N ARG A 111 -20.20 35.82 4.53
CA ARG A 111 -20.58 34.64 5.34
C ARG A 111 -20.91 33.42 4.48
N SER A 112 -21.47 33.62 3.29
CA SER A 112 -21.75 32.51 2.36
C SER A 112 -20.46 31.94 1.76
N PHE A 113 -19.45 32.79 1.52
CA PHE A 113 -18.13 32.36 1.07
C PHE A 113 -17.36 31.64 2.18
N ASP A 114 -17.39 32.14 3.41
CA ASP A 114 -16.74 31.48 4.57
C ASP A 114 -17.34 30.08 4.80
N LYS A 115 -18.68 29.97 4.81
CA LYS A 115 -19.36 28.66 4.92
C LYS A 115 -18.99 27.71 3.79
N LYS A 116 -18.88 28.20 2.55
CA LYS A 116 -18.44 27.39 1.40
C LYS A 116 -16.96 26.99 1.53
N GLY A 117 -16.11 27.87 2.06
CA GLY A 117 -14.70 27.62 2.34
C GLY A 117 -14.50 26.55 3.41
N GLU A 118 -15.24 26.62 4.52
CA GLU A 118 -15.23 25.59 5.58
C GLU A 118 -15.63 24.22 5.05
N VAL A 119 -16.71 24.15 4.26
CA VAL A 119 -17.14 22.91 3.60
C VAL A 119 -16.05 22.38 2.67
N MET A 120 -15.40 23.25 1.91
CA MET A 120 -14.31 22.86 1.01
C MET A 120 -13.09 22.34 1.78
N ILE A 121 -12.68 22.98 2.87
CA ILE A 121 -11.56 22.53 3.73
C ILE A 121 -11.88 21.17 4.36
N GLY A 122 -13.13 20.96 4.79
CA GLY A 122 -13.59 19.67 5.31
C GLY A 122 -13.51 18.56 4.25
N ILE A 123 -13.97 18.84 3.02
CA ILE A 123 -13.85 17.90 1.89
C ILE A 123 -12.37 17.58 1.62
N LEU A 124 -11.51 18.59 1.51
CA LEU A 124 -10.08 18.40 1.26
C LEU A 124 -9.38 17.59 2.36
N SER A 125 -9.73 17.82 3.62
CA SER A 125 -9.19 17.04 4.75
C SER A 125 -9.65 15.59 4.68
N SER A 126 -10.95 15.34 4.44
CA SER A 126 -11.48 13.99 4.29
C SER A 126 -10.86 13.24 3.11
N MET A 127 -10.59 13.92 2.00
CA MET A 127 -9.89 13.36 0.85
C MET A 127 -8.45 13.03 1.19
N ASN A 128 -7.75 13.90 1.92
CA ASN A 128 -6.37 13.67 2.34
C ASN A 128 -6.27 12.45 3.28
N GLU A 129 -7.18 12.31 4.24
CA GLU A 129 -7.28 11.13 5.11
C GLU A 129 -7.57 9.86 4.31
N THR A 130 -8.53 9.92 3.38
CA THR A 130 -8.89 8.79 2.52
C THR A 130 -7.71 8.37 1.64
N MET A 131 -6.97 9.32 1.05
CA MET A 131 -5.75 9.03 0.28
C MET A 131 -4.65 8.43 1.16
N GLY A 132 -4.51 8.90 2.39
CA GLY A 132 -3.59 8.32 3.37
C GLY A 132 -3.90 6.84 3.65
N SER A 133 -5.16 6.53 3.97
CA SER A 133 -5.63 5.16 4.19
C SER A 133 -5.48 4.27 2.95
N MET A 134 -5.76 4.81 1.76
CA MET A 134 -5.57 4.08 0.50
C MET A 134 -4.09 3.76 0.25
N ASN A 135 -3.19 4.70 0.53
CA ASN A 135 -1.75 4.50 0.39
C ASN A 135 -1.22 3.41 1.33
N GLU A 136 -1.69 3.38 2.58
CA GLU A 136 -1.37 2.31 3.54
C GLU A 136 -1.86 0.95 3.04
N THR A 137 -3.13 0.88 2.60
CA THR A 137 -3.71 -0.33 2.02
C THR A 137 -2.91 -0.82 0.81
N LEU A 138 -2.52 0.09 -0.09
CA LEU A 138 -1.71 -0.25 -1.27
C LEU A 138 -0.32 -0.78 -0.90
N LYS A 139 0.32 -0.22 0.14
CA LYS A 139 1.58 -0.74 0.66
C LYS A 139 1.41 -2.15 1.22
N SER A 140 0.36 -2.39 2.01
CA SER A 140 0.05 -3.72 2.54
C SER A 140 -0.19 -4.73 1.42
N VAL A 141 -1.06 -4.40 0.46
CA VAL A 141 -1.37 -5.27 -0.68
C VAL A 141 -0.11 -5.58 -1.49
N LYS A 142 0.74 -4.57 -1.73
CA LYS A 142 2.01 -4.77 -2.44
C LYS A 142 2.92 -5.74 -1.68
N GLN A 143 3.05 -5.56 -0.37
CA GLN A 143 3.87 -6.44 0.47
C GLN A 143 3.34 -7.87 0.50
N ASP A 144 2.02 -8.05 0.70
CA ASP A 144 1.38 -9.36 0.70
C ASP A 144 1.52 -10.05 -0.66
N THR A 145 1.37 -9.29 -1.74
CA THR A 145 1.58 -9.79 -3.11
C THR A 145 3.03 -10.24 -3.31
N SER A 146 4.01 -9.47 -2.87
CA SER A 146 5.43 -9.86 -2.96
C SER A 146 5.73 -11.13 -2.17
N GLN A 147 5.21 -11.26 -0.94
CA GLN A 147 5.37 -12.47 -0.13
C GLN A 147 4.69 -13.69 -0.76
N MET A 148 3.54 -13.50 -1.41
CA MET A 148 2.84 -14.57 -2.11
C MET A 148 3.65 -15.05 -3.32
N LEU A 149 4.23 -14.12 -4.10
CA LEU A 149 5.08 -14.45 -5.24
C LEU A 149 6.31 -15.26 -4.79
N GLU A 150 6.99 -14.84 -3.73
CA GLU A 150 8.14 -15.58 -3.19
C GLU A 150 7.75 -17.01 -2.73
N LYS A 151 6.57 -17.16 -2.11
CA LYS A 151 6.04 -18.48 -1.75
C LYS A 151 5.69 -19.34 -2.96
N GLN A 152 5.19 -18.73 -4.04
CA GLN A 152 4.93 -19.42 -5.29
C GLN A 152 6.23 -19.88 -5.94
N ASP A 153 7.26 -19.03 -5.99
CA ASP A 153 8.57 -19.39 -6.53
C ASP A 153 9.19 -20.58 -5.78
N MET A 154 9.15 -20.58 -4.44
CA MET A 154 9.59 -21.73 -3.62
C MET A 154 8.76 -23.00 -3.87
N MET A 155 7.47 -22.86 -4.19
CA MET A 155 6.61 -24.01 -4.48
C MET A 155 6.94 -24.60 -5.85
N LEU A 156 7.20 -23.76 -6.86
CA LEU A 156 7.62 -24.18 -8.18
C LEU A 156 8.96 -24.91 -8.12
N GLU A 157 9.94 -24.37 -7.40
CA GLU A 157 11.25 -25.04 -7.21
C GLU A 157 11.09 -26.42 -6.54
N LYS A 158 10.21 -26.53 -5.54
CA LYS A 158 9.90 -27.82 -4.91
C LYS A 158 9.19 -28.80 -5.86
N GLN A 159 8.35 -28.30 -6.76
CA GLN A 159 7.69 -29.11 -7.77
C GLN A 159 8.70 -29.64 -8.79
N ASP A 160 9.63 -28.80 -9.25
CA ASP A 160 10.70 -29.21 -10.17
C ASP A 160 11.55 -30.35 -9.56
N ILE A 161 11.97 -30.20 -8.29
CA ILE A 161 12.68 -31.26 -7.57
C ILE A 161 11.85 -32.55 -7.44
N MET A 162 10.53 -32.43 -7.29
CA MET A 162 9.65 -33.58 -7.20
C MET A 162 9.52 -34.31 -8.54
N ILE A 163 9.41 -33.56 -9.64
CA ILE A 163 9.38 -34.09 -11.01
C ILE A 163 10.68 -34.84 -11.29
N ASP A 164 11.84 -34.24 -11.01
CA ASP A 164 13.15 -34.89 -11.19
C ASP A 164 13.25 -36.21 -10.40
N LYS A 165 12.73 -36.22 -9.17
CA LYS A 165 12.68 -37.45 -8.35
C LYS A 165 11.75 -38.51 -8.92
N GLN A 166 10.63 -38.12 -9.51
CA GLN A 166 9.71 -39.04 -10.18
C GLN A 166 10.36 -39.62 -11.42
N ASP A 167 11.02 -38.81 -12.24
CA ASP A 167 11.73 -39.27 -13.44
C ASP A 167 12.86 -40.26 -13.09
N MET A 168 13.64 -39.98 -12.05
CA MET A 168 14.63 -40.93 -11.53
C MET A 168 14.00 -42.24 -11.03
N MET A 169 12.81 -42.17 -10.43
CA MET A 169 12.10 -43.36 -9.96
C MET A 169 11.59 -44.19 -11.12
N LEU A 170 11.04 -43.55 -12.16
CA LEU A 170 10.59 -44.20 -13.39
C LEU A 170 11.77 -44.89 -14.10
N GLY A 171 12.91 -44.21 -14.23
CA GLY A 171 14.12 -44.82 -14.82
C GLY A 171 14.58 -46.08 -14.08
N LYS A 172 14.56 -46.07 -12.73
CA LYS A 172 14.87 -47.27 -11.93
C LYS A 172 13.85 -48.39 -12.09
N GLN A 173 12.57 -48.04 -12.29
CA GLN A 173 11.53 -49.04 -12.56
C GLN A 173 11.74 -49.68 -13.93
N ASP A 174 12.08 -48.89 -14.96
CA ASP A 174 12.40 -49.40 -16.30
C ASP A 174 13.61 -50.36 -16.26
N GLU A 175 14.68 -50.00 -15.54
CA GLU A 175 15.82 -50.90 -15.31
C GLU A 175 15.41 -52.21 -14.63
N THR A 176 14.55 -52.12 -13.61
CA THR A 176 14.06 -53.29 -12.87
C THR A 176 13.20 -54.19 -13.77
N ILE A 177 12.31 -53.60 -14.58
CA ILE A 177 11.47 -54.32 -15.54
C ILE A 177 12.37 -55.00 -16.58
N GLY A 178 13.39 -54.30 -17.10
CA GLY A 178 14.35 -54.87 -18.03
C GLY A 178 15.06 -56.10 -17.47
N ALA A 179 15.53 -56.04 -16.22
CA ALA A 179 16.16 -57.18 -15.56
C ALA A 179 15.19 -58.36 -15.36
N ILE A 180 13.92 -58.09 -15.04
CA ILE A 180 12.88 -59.14 -14.92
C ILE A 180 12.64 -59.82 -16.26
N VAL A 181 12.54 -59.04 -17.35
CA VAL A 181 12.36 -59.58 -18.71
C VAL A 181 13.54 -60.47 -19.08
N GLU A 182 14.78 -60.02 -18.85
CA GLU A 182 15.99 -60.81 -19.15
C GLU A 182 16.02 -62.14 -18.38
N VAL A 183 15.63 -62.12 -17.10
CA VAL A 183 15.52 -63.35 -16.29
C VAL A 183 14.44 -64.28 -16.83
N SER A 184 13.29 -63.73 -17.25
CA SER A 184 12.20 -64.53 -17.85
C SER A 184 12.65 -65.21 -19.13
N GLU A 185 13.34 -64.50 -20.02
CA GLU A 185 13.85 -65.07 -21.27
C GLU A 185 14.85 -66.21 -21.03
N LYS A 186 15.74 -66.05 -20.03
CA LYS A 186 16.67 -67.12 -19.63
C LYS A 186 15.95 -68.35 -19.07
N ILE A 187 14.90 -68.15 -18.27
CA ILE A 187 14.10 -69.24 -17.71
C ILE A 187 13.36 -69.99 -18.83
N ASP A 188 12.74 -69.27 -19.76
CA ASP A 188 12.02 -69.88 -20.88
C ASP A 188 12.97 -70.68 -21.77
N GLY A 189 14.14 -70.12 -22.11
CA GLY A 189 15.17 -70.83 -22.88
C GLY A 189 15.66 -72.10 -22.17
N GLY A 190 15.99 -72.02 -20.88
CA GLY A 190 16.41 -73.18 -20.11
C GLY A 190 15.33 -74.25 -19.98
N LYS A 191 14.05 -73.84 -19.91
CA LYS A 191 12.92 -74.77 -19.89
C LYS A 191 12.78 -75.52 -21.22
N ASP A 192 12.94 -74.84 -22.35
CA ASP A 192 12.90 -75.46 -23.68
C ASP A 192 14.05 -76.46 -23.88
N GLU A 193 15.26 -76.15 -23.39
CA GLU A 193 16.39 -77.07 -23.38
C GLU A 193 16.09 -78.33 -22.55
N ILE A 194 15.60 -78.16 -21.32
CA ILE A 194 15.22 -79.30 -20.45
C ILE A 194 14.15 -80.17 -21.12
N VAL A 195 13.12 -79.57 -21.71
CA VAL A 195 12.06 -80.32 -22.41
C VAL A 195 12.65 -81.12 -23.58
N THR A 196 13.58 -80.53 -24.32
CA THR A 196 14.25 -81.18 -25.45
C THR A 196 15.10 -82.37 -24.99
N GLU A 197 15.92 -82.19 -23.95
CA GLU A 197 16.75 -83.26 -23.39
C GLU A 197 15.90 -84.38 -22.78
N MET A 198 14.85 -84.05 -22.03
CA MET A 198 13.92 -85.06 -21.51
C MET A 198 13.23 -85.84 -22.64
N GLY A 199 12.87 -85.17 -23.73
CA GLY A 199 12.35 -85.79 -24.95
C GLY A 199 13.33 -86.80 -25.54
N ALA A 200 14.60 -86.40 -25.69
CA ALA A 200 15.68 -87.25 -26.21
C ALA A 200 15.91 -88.47 -25.30
N LEU A 201 16.08 -88.27 -23.99
CA LEU A 201 16.28 -89.34 -23.01
C LEU A 201 15.11 -90.34 -23.01
N ARG A 202 13.87 -89.85 -23.11
CA ARG A 202 12.68 -90.72 -23.21
C ARG A 202 12.69 -91.52 -24.51
N GLY A 203 13.13 -90.93 -25.62
CA GLY A 203 13.30 -91.61 -26.91
C GLY A 203 14.36 -92.72 -26.84
N ASP A 204 15.50 -92.42 -26.24
CA ASP A 204 16.60 -93.38 -26.04
C ASP A 204 16.17 -94.55 -25.15
N LEU A 205 15.49 -94.26 -24.03
CA LEU A 205 14.96 -95.27 -23.13
C LEU A 205 13.92 -96.15 -23.83
N LYS A 206 13.01 -95.56 -24.61
CA LYS A 206 12.02 -96.31 -25.39
C LYS A 206 12.70 -97.28 -26.35
N SER A 207 13.69 -96.79 -27.11
CA SER A 207 14.45 -97.61 -28.06
C SER A 207 15.22 -98.73 -27.36
N TYR A 208 15.84 -98.44 -26.21
CA TYR A 208 16.52 -99.46 -25.39
C TYR A 208 15.55 -100.55 -24.92
N MET A 209 14.38 -100.17 -24.41
CA MET A 209 13.37 -101.10 -23.90
C MET A 209 12.77 -101.96 -25.03
N GLU A 210 12.43 -101.36 -26.18
CA GLU A 210 11.93 -102.10 -27.36
C GLU A 210 12.94 -103.16 -27.83
N ASN A 211 14.21 -102.80 -27.93
CA ASN A 211 15.27 -103.75 -28.29
C ASN A 211 15.42 -104.88 -27.26
N LYS A 212 15.38 -104.54 -25.97
CA LYS A 212 15.49 -105.53 -24.89
C LYS A 212 14.30 -106.48 -24.86
N PHE A 213 13.08 -105.98 -25.04
CA PHE A 213 11.88 -106.80 -25.12
C PHE A 213 11.89 -107.69 -26.35
N ALA A 214 12.24 -107.17 -27.54
CA ALA A 214 12.35 -107.98 -28.75
C ALA A 214 13.34 -109.14 -28.57
N ARG A 215 14.46 -108.90 -27.89
CA ARG A 215 15.43 -109.95 -27.55
C ARG A 215 14.85 -110.98 -26.57
N ILE A 216 14.19 -110.54 -25.50
CA ILE A 216 13.55 -111.44 -24.53
C ILE A 216 12.46 -112.28 -25.21
N GLU A 217 11.61 -111.68 -26.04
CA GLU A 217 10.56 -112.37 -26.79
C GLU A 217 11.15 -113.42 -27.72
N TYR A 218 12.25 -113.10 -28.41
CA TYR A 218 12.99 -114.06 -29.25
C TYR A 218 13.55 -115.23 -28.43
N GLU A 219 14.21 -114.95 -27.31
CA GLU A 219 14.77 -115.96 -26.41
C GLU A 219 13.66 -116.87 -25.83
N ILE A 220 12.54 -116.29 -25.39
CA ILE A 220 11.35 -117.04 -24.92
C ILE A 220 10.77 -117.91 -26.04
N GLY A 221 10.66 -117.39 -27.26
CA GLY A 221 10.20 -118.16 -28.42
C GLY A 221 11.07 -119.39 -28.67
N GLY A 222 12.41 -119.22 -28.62
CA GLY A 222 13.36 -120.32 -28.73
C GLY A 222 13.25 -121.36 -27.61
N ILE A 223 13.00 -120.92 -26.36
CA ILE A 223 12.76 -121.83 -25.23
C ILE A 223 11.45 -122.61 -25.45
N LYS A 224 10.34 -121.92 -25.75
CA LYS A 224 9.03 -122.55 -25.97
C LYS A 224 9.07 -123.60 -27.08
N ALA A 225 9.79 -123.33 -28.16
CA ALA A 225 9.99 -124.29 -29.25
C ALA A 225 10.73 -125.56 -28.80
N LYS A 226 11.77 -125.42 -27.96
CA LYS A 226 12.53 -126.57 -27.43
C LYS A 226 11.74 -127.45 -26.46
N ILE A 227 10.76 -126.88 -25.75
CA ILE A 227 9.93 -127.61 -24.77
C ILE A 227 8.58 -128.06 -25.33
N GLY A 228 8.35 -127.91 -26.65
CA GLY A 228 7.13 -128.38 -27.32
C GLY A 228 5.86 -127.60 -26.97
N MET A 229 6.00 -126.33 -26.57
CA MET A 229 4.89 -125.45 -26.21
C MET A 229 4.42 -124.55 -27.38
N VAL A 230 4.96 -124.76 -28.59
CA VAL A 230 4.62 -124.03 -29.82
C VAL A 230 4.22 -125.04 -30.89
#